data_AF-A0A3M9Y6B1-F1
#
_entry.id   AF-A0A3M9Y6B1-F1
#
_cell.length_a   1.000
_cell.length_b   1.000
_cell.length_c   1.000
_cell.angle_alpha   90.00
_cell.angle_beta   90.00
_cell.angle_gamma   90.00
#
_symmetry.space_group_name_H-M   'P 1'
#
loop_
_entity.id
_entity.type
_entity.pdbx_description
1 polymer ?
#
loop_
_entity_poly.entity_id
_entity_poly.type
_entity_poly.pdbx_seq_one_letter_code
_entity_poly.pdbx_strand_id
1 'polypeptide(L)'
;MAILLHWNKDRASRRRVRLHRYADLVAAARNLGLPSHRHSDGAQAAMPTSEREWDIFFRAEEAVRLVNWIFLVDSSHAIFHHAPPKLTLSEMTGNFPCSDELFAAPHSFLQQQKSWHWAFPKLHSIAEGMSLLMRDSWTDELLAEFQHLGYQGFFILISGLHEIIFSAEATCSLAAVKPVVNRALTRWKLLWDLHTQDVPQDGSGRFGFYENAGEYWWLAKLFLDKGTPSTAEEGGKVFDQDSMEGVNDFVRRFVEMRME
;
A
#
# COMPACT_ATOMS: atom_id res chain seq x y z
N MET A 1 -11.83 -15.86 -1.83
CA MET A 1 -12.17 -16.10 -3.26
C MET A 1 -12.16 -14.83 -4.14
N ALA A 2 -12.67 -13.67 -3.70
CA ALA A 2 -12.66 -12.45 -4.53
C ALA A 2 -11.27 -11.83 -4.77
N ILE A 3 -10.38 -11.85 -3.76
CA ILE A 3 -9.00 -11.33 -3.88
C ILE A 3 -8.20 -12.12 -4.92
N LEU A 4 -8.27 -13.46 -4.89
CA LEU A 4 -7.62 -14.32 -5.88
C LEU A 4 -8.18 -14.14 -7.31
N LEU A 5 -9.47 -13.79 -7.44
CA LEU A 5 -10.09 -13.52 -8.73
C LEU A 5 -9.73 -12.14 -9.32
N HIS A 6 -9.25 -11.20 -8.51
CA HIS A 6 -8.68 -9.94 -9.01
C HIS A 6 -7.48 -10.20 -9.94
N TRP A 7 -6.66 -11.21 -9.62
CA TRP A 7 -5.52 -11.61 -10.45
C TRP A 7 -5.85 -12.62 -11.55
N ASN A 8 -7.13 -12.96 -11.75
CA ASN A 8 -7.53 -13.84 -12.85
C ASN A 8 -7.43 -13.10 -14.20
N LYS A 9 -6.99 -13.80 -15.26
CA LYS A 9 -6.78 -13.23 -16.60
C LYS A 9 -8.07 -12.76 -17.29
N ASP A 10 -9.24 -13.21 -16.85
CA ASP A 10 -10.53 -12.79 -17.42
C ASP A 10 -10.94 -11.36 -17.00
N ARG A 11 -10.99 -10.44 -17.98
CA ARG A 11 -11.40 -9.03 -17.80
C ARG A 11 -12.82 -8.92 -17.27
N ALA A 12 -13.74 -9.78 -17.71
CA ALA A 12 -15.13 -9.74 -17.25
C ALA A 12 -15.24 -10.14 -15.78
N SER A 13 -14.44 -11.10 -15.32
CA SER A 13 -14.35 -11.49 -13.91
C SER A 13 -13.76 -10.37 -13.03
N ARG A 14 -12.67 -9.72 -13.46
CA ARG A 14 -12.08 -8.59 -12.72
C ARG A 14 -13.07 -7.44 -12.57
N ARG A 15 -13.76 -7.09 -13.66
CA ARG A 15 -14.84 -6.10 -13.66
C ARG A 15 -15.96 -6.44 -12.69
N ARG A 16 -16.48 -7.67 -12.74
CA ARG A 16 -17.54 -8.13 -11.81
C ARG A 16 -17.10 -8.05 -10.36
N VAL A 17 -15.86 -8.44 -10.05
CA VAL A 17 -15.31 -8.34 -8.70
C VAL A 17 -15.29 -6.88 -8.26
N ARG A 18 -14.69 -5.99 -9.06
CA ARG A 18 -14.57 -4.56 -8.75
C ARG A 18 -15.93 -3.88 -8.54
N LEU A 19 -16.90 -4.15 -9.41
CA LEU A 19 -18.19 -3.45 -9.40
C LEU A 19 -19.23 -4.03 -8.45
N HIS A 20 -19.29 -5.35 -8.29
CA HIS A 20 -20.41 -5.98 -7.60
C HIS A 20 -20.04 -6.69 -6.30
N ARG A 21 -18.76 -6.99 -6.07
CA ARG A 21 -18.35 -7.84 -4.92
C ARG A 21 -17.37 -7.18 -3.98
N TYR A 22 -16.64 -6.19 -4.47
CA TYR A 22 -15.60 -5.55 -3.70
C TYR A 22 -16.16 -4.71 -2.54
N ALA A 23 -17.31 -4.06 -2.74
CA ALA A 23 -18.00 -3.36 -1.65
C ALA A 23 -18.40 -4.30 -0.52
N ASP A 24 -18.96 -5.49 -0.85
CA ASP A 24 -19.32 -6.51 0.14
C ASP A 24 -18.09 -7.04 0.88
N LEU A 25 -16.96 -7.21 0.19
CA LEU A 25 -15.69 -7.60 0.80
C LEU A 25 -15.23 -6.58 1.84
N VAL A 26 -15.26 -5.29 1.49
CA VAL A 26 -14.90 -4.20 2.41
C VAL A 26 -15.87 -4.14 3.60
N ALA A 27 -17.17 -4.29 3.36
CA ALA A 27 -18.18 -4.34 4.42
C ALA A 27 -17.95 -5.52 5.37
N ALA A 28 -17.63 -6.71 4.83
CA ALA A 28 -17.29 -7.88 5.64
C ALA A 28 -16.02 -7.64 6.47
N ALA A 29 -14.97 -7.05 5.89
CA ALA A 29 -13.74 -6.72 6.60
C ALA A 29 -14.00 -5.75 7.77
N ARG A 30 -14.84 -4.73 7.56
CA ARG A 30 -15.28 -3.80 8.62
C ARG A 30 -16.06 -4.51 9.72
N ASN A 31 -17.02 -5.36 9.36
CA ASN A 31 -17.82 -6.12 10.33
C ASN A 31 -16.98 -7.07 11.19
N LEU A 32 -15.86 -7.55 10.64
CA LEU A 32 -14.89 -8.38 11.36
C LEU A 32 -13.85 -7.55 12.14
N GLY A 33 -13.90 -6.22 12.08
CA GLY A 33 -12.95 -5.33 12.76
C GLY A 33 -11.52 -5.39 12.21
N LEU A 34 -11.35 -5.89 10.97
CA LEU A 34 -10.01 -6.09 10.39
C LEU A 34 -9.20 -4.79 10.23
N PRO A 35 -9.77 -3.64 9.81
CA PRO A 35 -8.99 -2.42 9.59
C PRO A 35 -8.28 -1.88 10.84
N SER A 36 -8.79 -2.20 12.03
CA SER A 36 -8.21 -1.86 13.32
C SER A 36 -7.51 -3.03 14.01
N HIS A 37 -7.39 -4.18 13.35
CA HIS A 37 -6.85 -5.40 13.95
C HIS A 37 -5.34 -5.26 14.23
N ARG A 38 -4.92 -5.72 15.40
CA ARG A 38 -3.55 -5.63 15.89
C ARG A 38 -3.14 -6.96 16.48
N HIS A 39 -1.83 -7.23 16.44
CA HIS A 39 -1.24 -8.24 17.30
C HIS A 39 -1.53 -7.88 18.75
N SER A 40 -1.72 -8.89 19.60
CA SER A 40 -1.77 -8.65 21.05
C SER A 40 -0.48 -7.99 21.52
N ASP A 41 -0.55 -7.06 22.49
CA ASP A 41 0.61 -6.29 22.98
C ASP A 41 1.82 -7.17 23.38
N GLY A 42 1.57 -8.41 23.83
CA GLY A 42 2.63 -9.38 24.15
C GLY A 42 3.32 -10.03 22.95
N ALA A 43 2.68 -10.08 21.78
CA ALA A 43 3.18 -10.81 20.61
C ALA A 43 4.31 -10.08 19.89
N GLN A 44 4.34 -8.75 19.91
CA GLN A 44 5.48 -7.98 19.39
C GLN A 44 6.60 -7.82 20.42
N ALA A 45 6.27 -7.93 21.72
CA ALA A 45 7.23 -7.80 22.80
C ALA A 45 8.08 -9.07 23.03
N ALA A 46 7.50 -10.26 22.82
CA ALA A 46 8.20 -11.53 23.01
C ALA A 46 7.75 -12.59 21.99
N MET A 47 8.69 -13.47 21.64
CA MET A 47 8.41 -14.60 20.76
C MET A 47 7.45 -15.59 21.44
N PRO A 48 6.44 -16.13 20.71
CA PRO A 48 5.60 -17.21 21.21
C PRO A 48 6.41 -18.42 21.69
N THR A 49 6.06 -18.96 22.86
CA THR A 49 6.75 -20.05 23.54
C THR A 49 6.00 -21.37 23.50
N SER A 50 4.69 -21.33 23.19
CA SER A 50 3.83 -22.52 23.09
C SER A 50 3.12 -22.58 21.73
N GLU A 51 2.70 -23.78 21.32
CA GLU A 51 1.93 -23.99 20.09
C GLU A 51 0.65 -23.14 20.05
N ARG A 52 -0.02 -22.98 21.21
CA ARG A 52 -1.20 -22.12 21.34
C ARG A 52 -0.88 -20.65 21.10
N GLU A 53 0.24 -20.15 21.62
CA GLU A 53 0.66 -18.77 21.37
C GLU A 53 1.02 -18.54 19.91
N TRP A 54 1.63 -19.54 19.26
CA TRP A 54 1.88 -19.50 17.81
C TRP A 54 0.57 -19.46 17.01
N ASP A 55 -0.42 -20.30 17.31
CA ASP A 55 -1.72 -20.27 16.63
C ASP A 55 -2.43 -18.90 16.78
N ILE A 56 -2.37 -18.29 17.98
CA ILE A 56 -2.91 -16.95 18.21
C ILE A 56 -2.16 -15.91 17.34
N PHE A 57 -0.83 -15.98 17.31
CA PHE A 57 -0.01 -15.09 16.49
C PHE A 57 -0.34 -15.21 15.00
N PHE A 58 -0.36 -16.43 14.45
CA PHE A 58 -0.63 -16.63 13.03
C PHE A 58 -2.03 -16.20 12.62
N ARG A 59 -3.04 -16.46 13.44
CA ARG A 59 -4.41 -15.97 13.16
C ARG A 59 -4.49 -14.44 13.13
N ALA A 60 -3.78 -13.77 14.04
CA ALA A 60 -3.72 -12.31 14.07
C ALA A 60 -2.98 -11.77 12.84
N GLU A 61 -1.84 -12.36 12.50
CA GLU A 61 -1.03 -11.95 11.35
C GLU A 61 -1.75 -12.22 10.02
N GLU A 62 -2.51 -13.31 9.90
CA GLU A 62 -3.38 -13.57 8.75
C GLU A 62 -4.44 -12.48 8.57
N ALA A 63 -5.06 -12.02 9.66
CA ALA A 63 -6.03 -10.93 9.64
C ALA A 63 -5.39 -9.59 9.24
N VAL A 64 -4.20 -9.29 9.80
CA VAL A 64 -3.39 -8.11 9.44
C VAL A 64 -3.04 -8.14 7.96
N ARG A 65 -2.46 -9.24 7.46
CA ARG A 65 -2.10 -9.39 6.05
C ARG A 65 -3.31 -9.28 5.14
N LEU A 66 -4.43 -9.91 5.50
CA LEU A 66 -5.66 -9.87 4.71
C LEU A 66 -6.15 -8.44 4.51
N VAL A 67 -6.23 -7.62 5.57
CA VAL A 67 -6.74 -6.25 5.43
C VAL A 67 -5.79 -5.33 4.67
N ASN A 68 -4.48 -5.50 4.85
CA ASN A 68 -3.48 -4.77 4.07
C ASN A 68 -3.57 -5.14 2.57
N TRP A 69 -3.85 -6.41 2.25
CA TRP A 69 -4.13 -6.83 0.86
C TRP A 69 -5.43 -6.26 0.30
N ILE A 70 -6.51 -6.21 1.10
CA ILE A 70 -7.75 -5.54 0.70
C ILE A 70 -7.44 -4.08 0.37
N PHE A 71 -6.73 -3.36 1.24
CA PHE A 71 -6.31 -1.99 1.01
C PHE A 71 -5.52 -1.81 -0.31
N LEU A 72 -4.53 -2.67 -0.59
CA LEU A 72 -3.77 -2.61 -1.85
C LEU A 72 -4.66 -2.84 -3.08
N VAL A 73 -5.62 -3.75 -3.00
CA VAL A 73 -6.60 -3.96 -4.08
C VAL A 73 -7.48 -2.72 -4.25
N ASP A 74 -7.92 -2.08 -3.18
CA ASP A 74 -8.69 -0.84 -3.25
C ASP A 74 -7.91 0.28 -3.95
N SER A 75 -6.66 0.50 -3.52
CA SER A 75 -5.77 1.49 -4.11
C SER A 75 -5.51 1.19 -5.59
N SER A 76 -5.34 -0.08 -5.97
CA SER A 76 -5.19 -0.45 -7.38
C SER A 76 -6.41 -0.09 -8.22
N HIS A 77 -7.63 -0.19 -7.67
CA HIS A 77 -8.83 0.23 -8.37
C HIS A 77 -8.89 1.74 -8.56
N ALA A 78 -8.39 2.53 -7.60
CA ALA A 78 -8.24 3.97 -7.76
C ALA A 78 -7.25 4.29 -8.88
N ILE A 79 -6.04 3.72 -8.81
CA ILE A 79 -4.93 3.98 -9.74
C ILE A 79 -5.28 3.60 -11.18
N PHE A 80 -5.84 2.40 -11.38
CA PHE A 80 -5.99 1.83 -12.73
C PHE A 80 -7.39 1.98 -13.33
N HIS A 81 -8.41 2.26 -12.51
CA HIS A 81 -9.79 2.34 -12.96
C HIS A 81 -10.48 3.66 -12.58
N HIS A 82 -9.78 4.60 -11.93
CA HIS A 82 -10.36 5.84 -11.40
C HIS A 82 -11.60 5.57 -10.53
N ALA A 83 -11.61 4.42 -9.85
CA ALA A 83 -12.69 4.07 -8.95
C ALA A 83 -12.48 4.78 -7.60
N PRO A 84 -13.53 5.35 -6.99
CA PRO A 84 -13.41 5.89 -5.64
C PRO A 84 -12.94 4.80 -4.65
N PRO A 85 -11.94 5.10 -3.80
CA PRO A 85 -11.56 4.24 -2.70
C PRO A 85 -12.76 3.91 -1.83
N LYS A 86 -12.89 2.64 -1.44
CA LYS A 86 -13.97 2.15 -0.58
C LYS A 86 -13.51 1.96 0.86
N LEU A 87 -12.20 1.79 1.08
CA LEU A 87 -11.57 1.92 2.38
C LEU A 87 -11.08 3.36 2.56
N THR A 88 -11.08 3.86 3.78
CA THR A 88 -10.52 5.18 4.11
C THR A 88 -9.21 5.00 4.86
N LEU A 89 -8.17 5.76 4.51
CA LEU A 89 -6.90 5.73 5.26
C LEU A 89 -7.08 5.93 6.78
N SER A 90 -8.05 6.73 7.20
CA SER A 90 -8.36 6.96 8.62
C SER A 90 -8.85 5.71 9.38
N GLU A 91 -9.41 4.72 8.69
CA GLU A 91 -9.88 3.48 9.33
C GLU A 91 -8.77 2.42 9.44
N MET A 92 -7.69 2.57 8.67
CA MET A 92 -6.54 1.67 8.61
C MET A 92 -5.58 1.89 9.79
N THR A 93 -6.07 1.61 10.99
CA THR A 93 -5.40 1.82 12.28
C THR A 93 -4.78 0.54 12.86
N GLY A 94 -4.97 -0.60 12.18
CA GLY A 94 -4.37 -1.90 12.51
C GLY A 94 -2.88 -1.97 12.19
N ASN A 95 -2.26 -3.10 12.53
CA ASN A 95 -0.83 -3.26 12.34
C ASN A 95 -0.40 -3.33 10.86
N PHE A 96 0.87 -3.00 10.59
CA PHE A 96 1.56 -3.53 9.42
C PHE A 96 1.86 -5.03 9.59
N PRO A 97 1.93 -5.79 8.49
CA PRO A 97 2.40 -7.17 8.51
C PRO A 97 3.83 -7.28 9.07
N CYS A 98 4.15 -8.42 9.66
CA CYS A 98 5.54 -8.79 9.93
C CYS A 98 6.28 -9.11 8.62
N SER A 99 7.59 -9.34 8.69
CA SER A 99 8.39 -9.72 7.53
C SER A 99 7.93 -11.04 6.93
N ASP A 100 7.99 -11.17 5.61
CA ASP A 100 7.60 -12.41 4.91
C ASP A 100 8.47 -13.60 5.33
N GLU A 101 9.73 -13.36 5.66
CA GLU A 101 10.64 -14.37 6.18
C GLU A 101 10.14 -14.92 7.52
N LEU A 102 9.64 -14.07 8.42
CA LEU A 102 9.07 -14.52 9.69
C LEU A 102 7.81 -15.36 9.45
N PHE A 103 6.91 -14.88 8.60
CA PHE A 103 5.64 -15.54 8.34
C PHE A 103 5.81 -16.88 7.60
N ALA A 104 6.79 -16.99 6.70
CA ALA A 104 7.06 -18.19 5.91
C ALA A 104 8.02 -19.19 6.59
N ALA A 105 8.73 -18.79 7.64
CA ALA A 105 9.72 -19.65 8.29
C ALA A 105 9.06 -20.80 9.08
N PRO A 106 9.65 -22.01 9.05
CA PRO A 106 9.24 -23.09 9.94
C PRO A 106 9.41 -22.71 11.42
N HIS A 107 8.45 -23.09 12.28
CA HIS A 107 8.48 -22.78 13.71
C HIS A 107 9.80 -23.15 14.41
N SER A 108 10.40 -24.28 14.03
CA SER A 108 11.67 -24.75 14.61
C SER A 108 12.86 -23.83 14.29
N PHE A 109 12.81 -23.11 13.18
CA PHE A 109 13.85 -22.15 12.77
C PHE A 109 13.72 -20.84 13.53
N LEU A 110 12.48 -20.39 13.79
CA LEU A 110 12.19 -19.17 14.53
C LEU A 110 12.72 -19.22 15.97
N GLN A 111 12.56 -20.36 16.65
CA GLN A 111 13.08 -20.58 18.00
C GLN A 111 14.62 -20.46 18.10
N GLN A 112 15.33 -20.64 16.98
CA GLN A 112 16.79 -20.57 16.91
C GLN A 112 17.30 -19.18 16.51
N GLN A 113 16.43 -18.29 16.02
CA GLN A 113 16.81 -17.01 15.44
C GLN A 113 16.57 -15.84 16.42
N LYS A 114 17.59 -14.98 16.61
CA LYS A 114 17.55 -13.82 17.55
C LYS A 114 16.87 -12.56 16.98
N SER A 115 16.12 -12.66 15.89
CA SER A 115 15.66 -11.51 15.09
C SER A 115 14.17 -11.17 15.21
N TRP A 116 13.46 -11.68 16.22
CA TRP A 116 12.00 -11.46 16.38
C TRP A 116 11.60 -9.99 16.27
N HIS A 117 12.27 -9.11 17.02
CA HIS A 117 11.94 -7.69 17.07
C HIS A 117 12.19 -6.93 15.75
N TRP A 118 13.12 -7.40 14.91
CA TRP A 118 13.39 -6.79 13.60
C TRP A 118 12.43 -7.23 12.50
N ALA A 119 11.64 -8.27 12.76
CA ALA A 119 10.64 -8.74 11.82
C ALA A 119 9.37 -7.88 11.83
N PHE A 120 9.22 -6.96 12.79
CA PHE A 120 8.08 -6.06 12.87
C PHE A 120 8.50 -4.63 12.55
N PRO A 121 7.77 -3.92 11.68
CA PRO A 121 7.93 -2.49 11.52
C PRO A 121 7.68 -1.76 12.85
N LYS A 122 8.47 -0.72 13.14
CA LYS A 122 8.17 0.17 14.28
C LYS A 122 6.88 0.97 14.04
N LEU A 123 6.65 1.35 12.79
CA LEU A 123 5.45 2.03 12.36
C LEU A 123 4.22 1.14 12.61
N HIS A 124 3.25 1.63 13.41
CA HIS A 124 2.14 0.76 13.78
C HIS A 124 1.14 0.61 12.66
N SER A 125 0.73 1.68 11.97
CA SER A 125 -0.41 1.62 11.05
C SER A 125 -0.26 2.50 9.82
N ILE A 126 -1.06 2.22 8.79
CA ILE A 126 -1.10 3.02 7.56
C ILE A 126 -1.55 4.45 7.88
N ALA A 127 -2.59 4.61 8.70
CA ALA A 127 -3.09 5.91 9.13
C ALA A 127 -2.00 6.76 9.80
N GLU A 128 -1.22 6.14 10.69
CA GLU A 128 -0.08 6.77 11.34
C GLU A 128 1.02 7.12 10.34
N GLY A 129 1.39 6.20 9.44
CA GLY A 129 2.40 6.43 8.42
C GLY A 129 2.06 7.62 7.52
N MET A 130 0.81 7.72 7.06
CA MET A 130 0.33 8.88 6.31
C MET A 130 0.45 10.16 7.12
N SER A 131 -0.01 10.15 8.38
CA SER A 131 0.07 11.31 9.27
C SER A 131 1.51 11.79 9.43
N LEU A 132 2.45 10.88 9.73
CA LEU A 132 3.88 11.19 9.89
C LEU A 132 4.49 11.75 8.60
N LEU A 133 4.24 11.12 7.44
CA LEU A 133 4.72 11.60 6.15
C LEU A 133 4.18 13.00 5.81
N MET A 134 2.96 13.32 6.24
CA MET A 134 2.28 14.59 5.96
C MET A 134 2.57 15.71 6.98
N ARG A 135 3.24 15.45 8.12
CA ARG A 135 3.55 16.47 9.14
C ARG A 135 4.28 17.69 8.58
N ASP A 136 4.21 18.85 9.22
CA ASP A 136 4.99 20.01 8.78
C ASP A 136 6.48 19.87 9.13
N SER A 137 6.80 19.36 10.32
CA SER A 137 8.17 19.06 10.72
C SER A 137 8.66 17.69 10.21
N TRP A 138 9.97 17.58 10.02
CA TRP A 138 10.67 16.33 9.70
C TRP A 138 11.95 16.28 10.54
N THR A 139 12.09 15.29 11.41
CA THR A 139 13.22 15.14 12.33
C THR A 139 13.77 13.71 12.26
N ASP A 140 14.97 13.49 12.78
CA ASP A 140 15.60 12.16 12.76
C ASP A 140 14.82 11.14 13.60
N GLU A 141 14.12 11.59 14.65
CA GLU A 141 13.23 10.72 15.42
C GLU A 141 12.06 10.22 14.57
N LEU A 142 11.50 11.07 13.70
CA LEU A 142 10.43 10.65 12.79
C LEU A 142 10.94 9.66 11.74
N LEU A 143 12.20 9.77 11.32
CA LEU A 143 12.83 8.80 10.41
C LEU A 143 12.95 7.43 11.10
N ALA A 144 13.28 7.41 12.40
CA ALA A 144 13.41 6.19 13.18
C ALA A 144 12.09 5.40 13.30
N GLU A 145 10.92 6.05 13.21
CA GLU A 145 9.61 5.39 13.21
C GLU A 145 9.41 4.46 12.00
N PHE A 146 10.10 4.72 10.89
CA PHE A 146 10.03 3.89 9.68
C PHE A 146 11.08 2.76 9.66
N GLN A 147 11.85 2.59 10.74
CA GLN A 147 12.79 1.46 10.83
C GLN A 147 12.05 0.12 10.76
N HIS A 148 12.73 -0.84 10.13
CA HIS A 148 12.23 -2.21 9.87
C HIS A 148 11.00 -2.28 8.95
N LEU A 149 10.55 -1.16 8.38
CA LEU A 149 9.56 -1.19 7.33
C LEU A 149 10.17 -1.84 6.09
N GLY A 150 9.62 -2.98 5.68
CA GLY A 150 10.06 -3.69 4.47
C GLY A 150 9.47 -3.12 3.18
N TYR A 151 9.85 -3.71 2.05
CA TYR A 151 9.34 -3.42 0.71
C TYR A 151 7.81 -3.33 0.64
N GLN A 152 7.11 -4.30 1.21
CA GLN A 152 5.65 -4.31 1.26
C GLN A 152 5.09 -3.09 2.01
N GLY A 153 5.68 -2.72 3.14
CA GLY A 153 5.26 -1.57 3.92
C GLY A 153 5.42 -0.25 3.15
N PHE A 154 6.56 -0.07 2.46
CA PHE A 154 6.76 1.08 1.58
C PHE A 154 5.76 1.11 0.43
N PHE A 155 5.47 -0.04 -0.18
CA PHE A 155 4.48 -0.15 -1.25
C PHE A 155 3.06 0.22 -0.78
N ILE A 156 2.69 -0.19 0.43
CA ILE A 156 1.43 0.21 1.07
C ILE A 156 1.38 1.72 1.28
N LEU A 157 2.47 2.33 1.77
CA LEU A 157 2.50 3.77 1.99
C LEU A 157 2.37 4.57 0.70
N ILE A 158 3.08 4.19 -0.38
CA ILE A 158 2.92 4.91 -1.66
C ILE A 158 1.52 4.71 -2.24
N SER A 159 0.92 3.53 -2.05
CA SER A 159 -0.48 3.25 -2.42
C SER A 159 -1.48 4.14 -1.66
N GLY A 160 -1.21 4.48 -0.39
CA GLY A 160 -2.00 5.44 0.37
C GLY A 160 -1.85 6.89 -0.11
N LEU A 161 -0.66 7.28 -0.56
CA LEU A 161 -0.47 8.60 -1.18
C LEU A 161 -1.24 8.72 -2.50
N HIS A 162 -1.32 7.65 -3.29
CA HIS A 162 -2.22 7.58 -4.45
C HIS A 162 -3.69 7.77 -4.02
N GLU A 163 -4.15 7.07 -2.99
CA GLU A 163 -5.52 7.20 -2.48
C GLU A 163 -5.90 8.65 -2.14
N ILE A 164 -4.98 9.40 -1.52
CA ILE A 164 -5.17 10.83 -1.23
C ILE A 164 -5.29 11.65 -2.51
N ILE A 165 -4.43 11.40 -3.51
CA ILE A 165 -4.46 12.11 -4.80
C ILE A 165 -5.81 11.91 -5.49
N PHE A 166 -6.24 10.65 -5.64
CA PHE A 166 -7.48 10.31 -6.33
C PHE A 166 -8.72 10.81 -5.56
N SER A 167 -8.72 10.73 -4.23
CA SER A 167 -9.80 11.26 -3.39
C SER A 167 -9.89 12.78 -3.45
N ALA A 168 -8.75 13.47 -3.45
CA ALA A 168 -8.70 14.92 -3.57
C ALA A 168 -9.14 15.39 -4.97
N GLU A 169 -8.79 14.65 -6.01
CA GLU A 169 -9.25 14.94 -7.37
C GLU A 169 -10.77 14.75 -7.51
N ALA A 170 -11.31 13.65 -6.98
CA ALA A 170 -12.76 13.39 -6.98
C ALA A 170 -13.56 14.47 -6.23
N THR A 171 -12.94 15.15 -5.28
CA THR A 171 -13.54 16.24 -4.48
C THR A 171 -13.13 17.64 -4.96
N CYS A 172 -12.48 17.75 -6.13
CA CYS A 172 -12.00 19.01 -6.69
C CYS A 172 -11.08 19.81 -5.74
N SER A 173 -10.36 19.12 -4.85
CA SER A 173 -9.50 19.68 -3.80
C SER A 173 -8.01 19.40 -4.02
N LEU A 174 -7.63 18.77 -5.15
CA LEU A 174 -6.25 18.37 -5.45
C LEU A 174 -5.25 19.54 -5.32
N ALA A 175 -5.60 20.72 -5.81
CA ALA A 175 -4.74 21.91 -5.71
C ALA A 175 -4.45 22.32 -4.24
N ALA A 176 -5.44 22.16 -3.35
CA ALA A 176 -5.31 22.51 -1.94
C ALA A 176 -4.42 21.51 -1.18
N VAL A 177 -4.54 20.21 -1.47
CA VAL A 177 -3.73 19.17 -0.81
C VAL A 177 -2.34 19.00 -1.44
N LYS A 178 -2.11 19.54 -2.64
CA LYS A 178 -0.87 19.35 -3.39
C LYS A 178 0.42 19.63 -2.59
N PRO A 179 0.54 20.71 -1.81
CA PRO A 179 1.76 20.98 -1.05
C PRO A 179 2.08 19.91 -0.01
N VAL A 180 1.06 19.43 0.71
CA VAL A 180 1.25 18.40 1.76
C VAL A 180 1.54 17.03 1.15
N VAL A 181 0.86 16.65 0.07
CA VAL A 181 1.12 15.39 -0.63
C VAL A 181 2.51 15.39 -1.27
N ASN A 182 2.93 16.50 -1.88
CA ASN A 182 4.26 16.60 -2.47
C ASN A 182 5.36 16.44 -1.40
N ARG A 183 5.16 17.03 -0.21
CA ARG A 183 6.07 16.86 0.94
C ARG A 183 6.13 15.40 1.40
N ALA A 184 4.98 14.74 1.51
CA ALA A 184 4.91 13.33 1.87
C ALA A 184 5.62 12.43 0.85
N LEU A 185 5.46 12.70 -0.46
CA LEU A 185 6.14 11.99 -1.54
C LEU A 185 7.67 12.17 -1.47
N THR A 186 8.17 13.38 -1.19
CA THR A 186 9.61 13.63 -1.01
C THR A 186 10.18 12.81 0.14
N ARG A 187 9.48 12.76 1.28
CA ARG A 187 9.91 11.99 2.45
C ARG A 187 9.84 10.49 2.22
N TRP A 188 8.77 10.01 1.58
CA TRP A 188 8.66 8.62 1.19
C TRP A 188 9.83 8.21 0.29
N LYS A 189 10.21 9.04 -0.70
CA LYS A 189 11.34 8.76 -1.60
C LYS A 189 12.67 8.69 -0.86
N LEU A 190 12.91 9.63 0.07
CA LEU A 190 14.09 9.60 0.92
C LEU A 190 14.19 8.27 1.69
N LEU A 191 13.10 7.85 2.34
CA LEU A 191 13.07 6.60 3.10
C LEU A 191 13.27 5.37 2.20
N TRP A 192 12.62 5.34 1.03
CA TRP A 192 12.78 4.28 0.05
C TRP A 192 14.21 4.18 -0.47
N ASP A 193 14.85 5.31 -0.76
CA ASP A 193 16.22 5.34 -1.24
C ASP A 193 17.19 4.85 -0.16
N LEU A 194 16.99 5.26 1.10
CA LEU A 194 17.76 4.73 2.23
C LEU A 194 17.56 3.22 2.41
N HIS A 195 16.34 2.72 2.20
CA HIS A 195 16.05 1.29 2.29
C HIS A 195 16.69 0.46 1.17
N THR A 196 16.81 1.05 -0.03
CA THR A 196 17.29 0.35 -1.24
C THR A 196 18.77 0.55 -1.54
N GLN A 197 19.44 1.52 -0.89
CA GLN A 197 20.85 1.87 -1.11
C GLN A 197 21.84 0.70 -0.94
N ASP A 198 21.56 -0.23 -0.04
CA ASP A 198 22.49 -1.33 0.31
C ASP A 198 22.16 -2.67 -0.37
N VAL A 199 21.18 -2.71 -1.27
CA VAL A 199 20.77 -3.98 -1.91
C VAL A 199 21.66 -4.30 -3.12
N PRO A 200 22.42 -5.42 -3.08
CA PRO A 200 23.26 -5.81 -4.22
C PRO A 200 22.42 -6.06 -5.47
N GLN A 201 22.90 -5.63 -6.64
CA GLN A 201 22.14 -5.73 -7.91
C GLN A 201 21.79 -7.17 -8.33
N ASP A 202 22.52 -8.18 -7.83
CA ASP A 202 22.20 -9.61 -8.00
C ASP A 202 20.96 -10.08 -7.21
N GLY A 203 20.36 -9.22 -6.38
CA GLY A 203 19.15 -9.50 -5.59
C GLY A 203 17.83 -9.14 -6.28
N SER A 204 17.86 -8.62 -7.52
CA SER A 204 16.65 -8.27 -8.29
C SER A 204 15.72 -9.50 -8.42
N GLY A 205 14.46 -9.34 -8.03
CA GLY A 205 13.48 -10.43 -8.00
C GLY A 205 13.32 -11.17 -6.66
N ARG A 206 14.14 -10.93 -5.63
CA ARG A 206 13.88 -11.48 -4.28
C ARG A 206 12.68 -10.83 -3.58
N PHE A 207 12.40 -9.58 -3.90
CA PHE A 207 11.40 -8.76 -3.19
C PHE A 207 10.04 -8.71 -3.90
N GLY A 208 9.92 -9.45 -5.03
CA GLY A 208 8.69 -9.62 -5.78
C GLY A 208 8.09 -8.31 -6.28
N PHE A 209 6.76 -8.26 -6.37
CA PHE A 209 6.02 -7.12 -6.93
C PHE A 209 6.33 -5.77 -6.25
N TYR A 210 6.67 -5.78 -4.96
CA TYR A 210 6.89 -4.57 -4.16
C TYR A 210 8.19 -3.83 -4.48
N GLU A 211 9.12 -4.45 -5.22
CA GLU A 211 10.33 -3.77 -5.71
C GLU A 211 9.99 -2.60 -6.65
N ASN A 212 8.81 -2.65 -7.28
CA ASN A 212 8.32 -1.60 -8.18
C ASN A 212 7.77 -0.35 -7.46
N ALA A 213 7.97 -0.21 -6.15
CA ALA A 213 7.41 0.92 -5.40
C ALA A 213 7.98 2.27 -5.88
N GLY A 214 9.21 2.30 -6.40
CA GLY A 214 9.83 3.50 -6.96
C GLY A 214 9.11 4.03 -8.20
N GLU A 215 8.61 3.14 -9.06
CA GLU A 215 7.80 3.45 -10.24
C GLU A 215 6.45 4.03 -9.84
N TYR A 216 5.83 3.47 -8.78
CA TYR A 216 4.59 4.01 -8.22
C TYR A 216 4.79 5.41 -7.64
N TRP A 217 5.97 5.74 -7.13
CA TRP A 217 6.29 7.10 -6.71
C TRP A 217 6.35 8.08 -7.89
N TRP A 218 6.99 7.70 -8.99
CA TRP A 218 6.99 8.51 -10.21
C TRP A 218 5.57 8.73 -10.74
N LEU A 219 4.75 7.68 -10.71
CA LEU A 219 3.35 7.74 -11.11
C LEU A 219 2.54 8.68 -10.20
N ALA A 220 2.75 8.63 -8.87
CA ALA A 220 2.09 9.53 -7.92
C ALA A 220 2.49 10.98 -8.17
N LYS A 221 3.78 11.25 -8.39
CA LYS A 221 4.27 12.59 -8.75
C LYS A 221 3.62 13.08 -10.04
N LEU A 222 3.51 12.22 -11.04
CA LEU A 222 2.88 12.55 -12.31
C LEU A 222 1.40 12.93 -12.14
N PHE A 223 0.60 12.13 -11.44
CA PHE A 223 -0.81 12.45 -11.16
C PHE A 223 -0.97 13.71 -10.31
N LEU A 224 -0.11 13.91 -9.31
CA LEU A 224 -0.12 15.12 -8.49
C LEU A 224 0.20 16.39 -9.30
N ASP A 225 1.06 16.27 -10.31
CA ASP A 225 1.53 17.42 -11.10
C ASP A 225 0.66 17.75 -12.30
N LYS A 226 0.08 16.73 -12.94
CA LYS A 226 -0.67 16.88 -14.20
C LYS A 226 -2.18 16.59 -14.05
N GLY A 227 -2.63 16.13 -12.88
CA GLY A 227 -3.95 15.55 -12.69
C GLY A 227 -4.02 14.13 -13.27
N THR A 228 -5.08 13.40 -12.95
CA THR A 228 -5.31 12.12 -13.61
C THR A 228 -5.72 12.33 -15.06
N PRO A 229 -5.28 11.46 -16.00
CA PRO A 229 -5.66 11.58 -17.40
C PRO A 229 -7.18 11.52 -17.52
N SER A 230 -7.79 12.65 -17.87
CA SER A 230 -9.15 12.62 -18.40
C SER A 230 -9.06 11.93 -19.75
N THR A 231 -9.57 10.72 -19.87
CA THR A 231 -9.87 10.10 -21.17
C THR A 231 -11.00 10.87 -21.83
N ALA A 232 -10.72 12.10 -22.22
CA ALA A 232 -11.59 12.94 -22.99
C ALA A 232 -10.96 13.05 -24.38
N GLU A 233 -11.17 12.01 -25.18
CA GLU A 233 -11.51 12.28 -26.57
C GLU A 233 -13.02 12.57 -26.59
N GLU A 234 -13.37 13.81 -26.94
CA GLU A 234 -14.67 14.27 -27.40
C GLU A 234 -15.90 13.42 -27.02
N GLY A 235 -16.37 13.50 -25.77
CA GLY A 235 -17.70 12.98 -25.40
C GLY A 235 -17.80 12.29 -24.05
N GLY A 236 -17.77 13.07 -22.97
CA GLY A 236 -18.20 12.62 -21.64
C GLY A 236 -17.09 12.00 -20.79
N LYS A 237 -17.07 12.34 -19.50
CA LYS A 237 -16.19 11.72 -18.51
C LYS A 237 -16.65 10.26 -18.29
N VAL A 238 -15.93 9.30 -18.85
CA VAL A 238 -16.13 7.88 -18.52
C VAL A 238 -15.38 7.59 -17.22
N PHE A 239 -16.09 7.67 -16.10
CA PHE A 239 -15.60 7.12 -14.82
C PHE A 239 -15.71 5.59 -14.87
N ASP A 240 -14.73 4.87 -14.31
CA ASP A 240 -14.61 3.40 -14.35
C ASP A 240 -14.25 2.81 -15.74
N GLN A 241 -12.99 2.96 -16.14
CA GLN A 241 -12.46 2.31 -17.35
C GLN A 241 -11.89 0.93 -17.06
N ASP A 242 -12.27 -0.07 -17.86
CA ASP A 242 -11.79 -1.45 -17.71
C ASP A 242 -10.45 -1.74 -18.39
N SER A 243 -9.85 -0.76 -19.09
CA SER A 243 -8.51 -0.87 -19.69
C SER A 243 -7.51 -0.01 -18.96
N MET A 244 -6.27 -0.48 -18.85
CA MET A 244 -5.12 0.31 -18.39
C MET A 244 -4.62 1.28 -19.49
N GLU A 245 -5.35 1.41 -20.61
CA GLU A 245 -4.95 2.25 -21.75
C GLU A 245 -4.80 3.71 -21.34
N GLY A 246 -5.72 4.26 -20.54
CA GLY A 246 -5.62 5.63 -20.06
C GLY A 246 -4.33 5.90 -19.26
N VAL A 247 -3.93 4.96 -18.38
CA VAL A 247 -2.68 5.06 -17.62
C VAL A 247 -1.46 4.87 -18.53
N ASN A 248 -1.49 3.87 -19.42
CA ASN A 248 -0.39 3.57 -20.33
C ASN A 248 -0.13 4.71 -21.33
N ASP A 249 -1.18 5.26 -21.92
CA ASP A 249 -1.09 6.37 -22.87
C ASP A 249 -0.60 7.65 -22.19
N PHE A 250 -1.05 7.88 -20.95
CA PHE A 250 -0.57 8.99 -20.14
C PHE A 250 0.93 8.88 -19.80
N VAL A 251 1.39 7.69 -19.42
CA VAL A 251 2.81 7.42 -19.19
C VAL A 251 3.63 7.62 -20.48
N ARG A 252 3.15 7.12 -21.63
CA ARG A 252 3.84 7.32 -22.93
C ARG A 252 3.95 8.79 -23.31
N ARG A 253 2.84 9.55 -23.24
CA ARG A 253 2.83 11.00 -23.51
C ARG A 253 3.82 11.75 -22.62
N PHE A 254 3.98 11.31 -21.37
CA PHE A 254 4.95 11.92 -20.45
C PHE A 254 6.40 11.60 -20.78
N VAL A 255 6.70 10.38 -21.24
CA VAL A 255 8.03 10.01 -21.74
C VAL A 255 8.39 10.83 -22.98
N GLU A 256 7.43 11.07 -23.87
CA GLU A 256 7.59 11.91 -25.06
C GLU A 256 7.82 13.39 -24.70
N MET A 257 7.09 13.94 -23.73
CA MET A 257 7.28 15.32 -23.22
C MET A 257 8.64 15.56 -22.51
N ARG A 258 9.41 14.51 -22.20
CA ARG A 258 10.78 14.64 -21.63
C ARG A 258 11.88 14.65 -22.68
N MET A 259 11.54 14.44 -23.96
CA MET A 259 12.48 14.38 -25.09
C MET A 259 12.50 15.67 -25.94
N GLU A 260 11.71 16.67 -25.56
CA GLU A 260 11.71 18.06 -26.08
C GLU A 260 12.23 19.03 -25.02
#